data_AF-A0A512H8Z7-F1
#
_entry.id   AF-A0A512H8Z7-F1
#
_cell.length_a   1.000
_cell.length_b   1.000
_cell.length_c   1.000
_cell.angle_alpha   90.00
_cell.angle_beta   90.00
_cell.angle_gamma   90.00
#
_symmetry.space_group_name_H-M   'P 1'
#
loop_
_entity.id
_entity.type
_entity.pdbx_description
1 polymer ?
#
loop_
_entity_poly.entity_id
_entity_poly.type
_entity_poly.pdbx_seq_one_letter_code
_entity_poly.pdbx_strand_id
1 'polypeptide(L)'
;MKPKHSKRRALGVMLALAVIGAAGLAAEPGWAQERTRAYGKATAPFWKVGSLRKDLSALCRRGEFNQVKKDSLFIGYVGTDPGERTLTGIAKKGYNLIDPTGKAEDNVTYHFHNDGYSTCRVYEAR
;
A
#
# COMPACT_ATOMS: atom_id res chain seq x y z
N MET A 1 -45.28 -83.98 9.99
CA MET A 1 -44.59 -83.75 11.29
C MET A 1 -43.56 -82.63 11.09
N LYS A 2 -43.63 -81.53 11.86
CA LYS A 2 -42.55 -80.53 11.96
C LYS A 2 -41.63 -80.91 13.13
N PRO A 3 -40.31 -80.71 12.99
CA PRO A 3 -39.58 -79.88 13.95
C PRO A 3 -38.68 -78.87 13.22
N LYS A 4 -38.68 -77.57 13.53
CA LYS A 4 -38.21 -76.83 14.72
C LYS A 4 -36.77 -76.31 14.56
N HIS A 5 -36.68 -74.98 14.54
CA HIS A 5 -35.63 -74.13 15.17
C HIS A 5 -34.20 -74.27 14.61
N SER A 6 -33.28 -73.30 14.67
CA SER A 6 -33.23 -71.97 15.27
C SER A 6 -31.95 -71.29 14.75
N LYS A 7 -32.07 -69.99 14.46
CA LYS A 7 -31.08 -68.90 14.60
C LYS A 7 -29.60 -69.28 14.77
N ARG A 8 -28.74 -68.66 13.96
CA ARG A 8 -27.48 -68.03 14.41
C ARG A 8 -27.12 -66.85 13.50
N ARG A 9 -26.75 -65.76 14.17
CA ARG A 9 -26.35 -64.46 13.65
C ARG A 9 -24.87 -64.49 13.27
N ALA A 10 -24.49 -63.76 12.23
CA ALA A 10 -23.17 -63.11 12.08
C ALA A 10 -23.33 -62.07 10.95
N LEU A 11 -23.50 -60.79 11.25
CA LEU A 11 -22.44 -59.81 11.49
C LEU A 11 -21.45 -59.73 10.29
N GLY A 12 -21.75 -58.82 9.37
CA GLY A 12 -20.85 -58.32 8.34
C GLY A 12 -21.32 -56.90 8.01
N VAL A 13 -20.79 -55.88 8.69
CA VAL A 13 -19.70 -55.02 8.21
C VAL A 13 -19.99 -54.52 6.80
N MET A 14 -20.33 -53.23 6.69
CA MET A 14 -19.92 -52.32 5.62
C MET A 14 -20.42 -50.93 6.03
N LEU A 15 -19.62 -50.28 6.87
CA LEU A 15 -19.75 -48.86 7.21
C LEU A 15 -19.49 -48.08 5.90
N ALA A 16 -20.56 -47.53 5.31
CA ALA A 16 -20.45 -46.78 4.06
C ALA A 16 -19.60 -45.52 4.28
N LEU A 17 -18.60 -45.35 3.41
CA LEU A 17 -17.65 -44.27 3.40
C LEU A 17 -18.35 -42.90 3.38
N ALA A 18 -18.02 -42.07 4.37
CA ALA A 18 -18.22 -40.63 4.32
C ALA A 18 -17.24 -40.03 3.29
N VAL A 19 -17.73 -39.76 2.08
CA VAL A 19 -17.07 -38.87 1.12
C VAL A 19 -18.03 -37.71 0.87
N ILE A 20 -18.05 -36.75 1.79
CA ILE A 20 -18.67 -35.44 1.53
C ILE A 20 -17.52 -34.46 1.35
N GLY A 21 -17.49 -33.90 0.14
CA GLY A 21 -16.37 -33.22 -0.47
C GLY A 21 -15.86 -32.03 0.31
N ALA A 22 -14.54 -32.04 0.50
CA ALA A 22 -13.74 -30.83 0.66
C ALA A 22 -13.76 -30.06 -0.66
N ALA A 23 -14.75 -29.19 -0.84
CA ALA A 23 -14.84 -28.29 -1.98
C ALA A 23 -14.92 -26.84 -1.52
N GLY A 24 -13.79 -26.12 -1.67
CA GLY A 24 -13.83 -24.71 -2.07
C GLY A 24 -14.16 -23.66 -1.01
N LEU A 25 -13.38 -23.58 0.07
CA LEU A 25 -13.15 -22.30 0.74
C LEU A 25 -11.66 -21.94 0.64
N ALA A 26 -11.19 -21.77 -0.59
CA ALA A 26 -10.02 -20.95 -0.84
C ALA A 26 -10.47 -19.49 -0.80
N ALA A 27 -10.75 -18.96 0.40
CA ALA A 27 -10.83 -17.52 0.58
C ALA A 27 -9.40 -16.96 0.44
N GLU A 28 -9.27 -15.99 -0.44
CA GLU A 28 -8.03 -15.54 -1.06
C GLU A 28 -6.95 -15.13 -0.05
N PRO A 29 -5.69 -15.55 -0.24
CA PRO A 29 -4.61 -14.98 0.54
C PRO A 29 -4.36 -13.55 0.07
N GLY A 30 -4.50 -12.62 1.00
CA GLY A 30 -3.72 -11.39 0.98
C GLY A 30 -4.47 -10.19 0.46
N TRP A 31 -5.10 -9.47 1.39
CA TRP A 31 -4.81 -8.05 1.45
C TRP A 31 -3.29 -7.92 1.58
N ALA A 32 -2.60 -7.82 0.45
CA ALA A 32 -1.23 -7.34 0.41
C ALA A 32 -1.31 -5.91 0.94
N GLN A 33 -1.16 -5.79 2.26
CA GLN A 33 -1.14 -4.52 2.96
C GLN A 33 -0.01 -3.72 2.31
N GLU A 34 -0.36 -2.79 1.43
CA GLU A 34 0.62 -2.00 0.69
C GLU A 34 1.43 -1.24 1.73
N ARG A 35 2.64 -1.71 1.98
CA ARG A 35 3.46 -1.22 3.09
C ARG A 35 3.99 0.14 2.68
N THR A 36 3.41 1.19 3.25
CA THR A 36 4.03 2.51 3.33
C THR A 36 5.47 2.33 3.80
N ARG A 37 6.44 2.73 2.97
CA ARG A 37 7.86 2.51 3.24
C ARG A 37 8.52 3.82 3.61
N ALA A 38 9.05 3.90 4.83
CA ALA A 38 9.96 4.97 5.18
C ALA A 38 11.24 4.81 4.34
N TYR A 39 11.54 5.80 3.50
CA TYR A 39 12.82 5.90 2.81
C TYR A 39 13.94 6.31 3.77
N GLY A 40 13.62 7.23 4.70
CA GLY A 40 14.56 7.70 5.70
C GLY A 40 13.91 8.58 6.75
N LYS A 41 14.73 9.02 7.71
CA LYS A 41 14.38 10.01 8.73
C LYS A 41 15.41 11.13 8.74
N ALA A 42 14.98 12.36 8.98
CA ALA A 42 15.85 13.53 9.05
C ALA A 42 15.48 14.44 10.24
N THR A 43 16.49 15.04 10.86
CA THR A 43 16.34 16.04 11.92
C THR A 43 16.25 17.46 11.37
N ALA A 44 16.89 17.73 10.23
CA ALA A 44 16.74 18.98 9.51
C ALA A 44 15.28 19.20 9.09
N PRO A 45 14.82 20.45 8.90
CA PRO A 45 13.45 20.69 8.49
C PRO A 45 13.19 20.28 7.04
N PHE A 46 11.93 19.94 6.73
CA PHE A 46 11.55 19.36 5.43
C PHE A 46 11.88 20.23 4.21
N TRP A 47 11.86 21.56 4.36
CA TRP A 47 12.20 22.48 3.27
C TRP A 47 13.68 22.48 2.87
N LYS A 48 14.53 21.76 3.61
CA LYS A 48 15.95 21.55 3.26
C LYS A 48 16.18 20.33 2.37
N VAL A 49 15.15 19.56 2.04
CA VAL A 49 15.27 18.37 1.18
C VAL A 49 15.69 18.71 -0.26
N GLY A 50 15.43 19.94 -0.70
CA GLY A 50 15.70 20.36 -2.06
C GLY A 50 15.20 21.78 -2.35
N SER A 51 15.21 22.16 -3.62
CA SER A 51 14.78 23.48 -4.08
C SER A 51 13.27 23.54 -4.23
N LEU A 52 12.61 24.56 -3.66
CA LEU A 52 11.16 24.74 -3.82
C LEU A 52 10.81 25.10 -5.28
N ARG A 53 9.98 24.28 -5.92
CA ARG A 53 9.47 24.52 -7.27
C ARG A 53 8.09 25.16 -7.20
N LYS A 54 8.02 26.48 -7.36
CA LYS A 54 6.77 27.27 -7.22
C LYS A 54 5.74 26.90 -8.28
N ASP A 55 6.20 26.64 -9.49
CA ASP A 55 5.44 26.17 -10.64
C ASP A 55 4.79 24.81 -10.35
N LEU A 56 5.59 23.83 -9.92
CA LEU A 56 5.11 22.48 -9.58
C LEU A 56 4.21 22.49 -8.34
N SER A 57 4.51 23.35 -7.37
CA SER A 57 3.64 23.53 -6.20
C SER A 57 2.27 24.08 -6.59
N ALA A 58 2.20 24.97 -7.60
CA ALA A 58 0.93 25.46 -8.12
C ALA A 58 0.13 24.37 -8.82
N LEU A 59 0.79 23.51 -9.60
CA LEU A 59 0.19 22.33 -10.21
C LEU A 59 -0.31 21.34 -9.16
N CYS A 60 0.49 21.05 -8.13
CA CYS A 60 0.12 20.14 -7.05
C CYS A 60 -1.14 20.59 -6.31
N ARG A 61 -1.29 21.89 -6.06
CA ARG A 61 -2.50 22.46 -5.44
C ARG A 61 -3.76 22.28 -6.29
N ARG A 62 -3.62 22.07 -7.60
CA ARG A 62 -4.71 21.81 -8.54
C ARG A 62 -4.93 20.32 -8.81
N GLY A 63 -4.11 19.42 -8.26
CA GLY A 63 -4.18 18.00 -8.58
C GLY A 63 -3.47 17.61 -9.88
N GLU A 64 -2.65 18.51 -10.44
CA GLU A 64 -2.00 18.35 -11.75
C GLU A 64 -0.51 17.97 -11.64
N PHE A 65 0.03 17.86 -10.42
CA PHE A 65 1.38 17.36 -10.16
C PHE A 65 1.43 16.78 -8.75
N ASN A 66 1.07 15.50 -8.59
CA ASN A 66 0.78 14.88 -7.29
C ASN A 66 1.27 13.43 -7.25
N GLN A 67 1.34 12.83 -6.08
CA GLN A 67 1.60 11.39 -5.98
C GLN A 67 0.38 10.58 -6.42
N VAL A 68 0.62 9.47 -7.13
CA VAL A 68 -0.44 8.49 -7.44
C VAL A 68 -0.89 7.80 -6.14
N LYS A 69 0.07 7.36 -5.33
CA LYS A 69 -0.11 6.75 -4.02
C LYS A 69 0.61 7.60 -2.99
N LYS A 70 -0.17 8.44 -2.30
CA LYS A 70 0.33 9.38 -1.29
C LYS A 70 1.13 8.65 -0.22
N ASP A 71 2.32 9.16 0.02
CA ASP A 71 3.24 8.72 1.08
C ASP A 71 3.60 7.23 1.03
N SER A 72 3.39 6.55 -0.11
CA SER A 72 3.80 5.14 -0.29
C SER A 72 5.31 4.95 -0.09
N LEU A 73 6.10 5.96 -0.45
CA LEU A 73 7.50 6.14 -0.10
C LEU A 73 7.68 7.56 0.44
N PHE A 74 8.29 7.73 1.62
CA PHE A 74 8.38 9.04 2.28
C PHE A 74 9.64 9.23 3.12
N ILE A 75 9.98 10.49 3.43
CA ILE A 75 10.95 10.86 4.47
C ILE A 75 10.19 11.41 5.66
N GLY A 76 10.51 10.91 6.86
CA GLY A 76 10.00 11.45 8.11
C GLY A 76 10.92 12.51 8.69
N TYR A 77 10.41 13.72 8.87
CA TYR A 77 11.13 14.82 9.51
C TYR A 77 10.72 14.88 10.98
N VAL A 78 11.69 14.74 11.88
CA VAL A 78 11.44 14.83 13.32
C VAL A 78 11.61 16.25 13.85
N GLY A 79 12.33 17.10 13.11
CA GLY A 79 12.62 18.47 13.49
C GLY A 79 13.47 18.60 14.75
N THR A 80 13.93 19.82 15.02
CA THR A 80 14.37 20.24 16.36
C THR A 80 13.33 21.16 17.01
N ASP A 81 12.51 21.84 16.22
CA ASP A 81 11.56 22.84 16.68
C ASP A 81 10.08 22.45 16.41
N PRO A 82 9.12 23.03 17.17
CA PRO A 82 7.70 22.85 16.91
C PRO A 82 7.32 23.26 15.48
N GLY A 83 6.59 22.40 14.77
CA GLY A 83 6.15 22.65 13.39
C GLY A 83 7.08 22.11 12.31
N GLU A 84 8.26 21.60 12.68
CA GLU A 84 9.17 20.94 11.73
C GLU A 84 8.88 19.44 11.53
N ARG A 85 8.10 18.85 12.44
CA ARG A 85 7.64 17.46 12.36
C ARG A 85 6.64 17.30 11.22
N THR A 86 7.04 16.58 10.19
CA THR A 86 6.18 16.33 9.02
C THR A 86 6.70 15.15 8.21
N LEU A 87 5.96 14.79 7.16
CA LEU A 87 6.40 13.84 6.14
C LEU A 87 6.55 14.58 4.81
N THR A 88 7.48 14.11 3.98
CA THR A 88 7.40 14.38 2.54
C THR A 88 7.30 13.07 1.78
N GLY A 89 6.26 12.93 0.97
CA GLY A 89 6.14 11.83 0.03
C GLY A 89 7.11 11.99 -1.14
N ILE A 90 7.49 10.87 -1.75
CA ILE A 90 8.48 10.80 -2.83
C ILE A 90 7.81 10.32 -4.13
N ALA A 91 8.05 11.03 -5.22
CA ALA A 91 7.76 10.57 -6.57
C ALA A 91 8.86 10.97 -7.56
N LYS A 92 8.88 10.30 -8.71
CA LYS A 92 9.78 10.59 -9.83
C LYS A 92 9.01 10.46 -11.14
N LYS A 93 9.55 10.99 -12.22
CA LYS A 93 9.03 10.67 -13.55
C LYS A 93 9.02 9.14 -13.76
N GLY A 94 7.86 8.61 -14.15
CA GLY A 94 7.65 7.16 -14.31
C GLY A 94 7.45 6.38 -13.00
N TYR A 95 7.47 7.04 -11.83
CA TYR A 95 7.25 6.39 -10.54
C TYR A 95 6.39 7.24 -9.61
N ASN A 96 5.20 6.72 -9.26
CA ASN A 96 4.30 7.31 -8.28
C ASN A 96 3.90 8.77 -8.57
N LEU A 97 3.94 9.23 -9.83
CA LEU A 97 3.73 10.63 -10.19
C LEU A 97 2.56 10.80 -11.17
N ILE A 98 1.63 11.67 -10.82
CA ILE A 98 0.62 12.26 -11.71
C ILE A 98 1.26 13.52 -12.31
N ASP A 99 1.41 13.57 -13.63
CA ASP A 99 1.93 14.74 -14.36
C ASP A 99 1.35 14.81 -15.79
N PRO A 100 0.06 15.18 -15.94
CA PRO A 100 -0.55 15.37 -17.26
C PRO A 100 0.11 16.49 -18.08
N THR A 101 0.84 17.41 -17.43
CA THR A 101 1.49 18.55 -18.09
C THR A 101 2.89 18.25 -18.61
N GLY A 102 3.45 17.08 -18.31
CA GLY A 102 4.79 16.66 -18.71
C GLY A 102 5.90 17.57 -18.17
N LYS A 103 5.72 18.14 -16.98
CA LYS A 103 6.69 19.04 -16.33
C LYS A 103 7.79 18.30 -15.57
N ALA A 104 7.64 17.01 -15.35
CA ALA A 104 8.63 16.17 -14.70
C ALA A 104 9.90 16.05 -15.56
N GLU A 105 11.03 16.29 -14.92
CA GLU A 105 12.36 16.17 -15.50
C GLU A 105 12.94 14.78 -15.22
N ASP A 106 13.81 14.31 -16.13
CA ASP A 106 14.53 13.06 -15.93
C ASP A 106 15.56 13.22 -14.80
N ASN A 107 15.80 12.13 -14.05
CA ASN A 107 16.75 12.09 -12.93
C ASN A 107 16.47 13.08 -11.78
N VAL A 108 15.24 13.61 -11.67
CA VAL A 108 14.82 14.44 -10.55
C VAL A 108 13.94 13.64 -9.58
N THR A 109 14.18 13.83 -8.28
CA THR A 109 13.30 13.33 -7.22
C THR A 109 12.43 14.46 -6.70
N TYR A 110 11.12 14.26 -6.70
CA TYR A 110 10.14 15.22 -6.20
C TYR A 110 9.68 14.84 -4.80
N HIS A 111 9.74 15.80 -3.89
CA HIS A 111 9.31 15.69 -2.51
C HIS A 111 8.06 16.52 -2.28
N PHE A 112 6.98 15.86 -1.87
CA PHE A 112 5.67 16.46 -1.71
C PHE A 112 5.37 16.69 -0.23
N HIS A 113 5.18 17.94 0.14
CA HIS A 113 4.65 18.31 1.44
C HIS A 113 3.19 18.72 1.29
N ASN A 114 2.29 18.14 2.10
CA ASN A 114 0.84 18.36 2.04
C ASN A 114 0.21 18.05 0.67
N ASP A 115 0.52 16.88 0.12
CA ASP A 115 -0.04 16.41 -1.15
C ASP A 115 -1.58 16.27 -1.10
N GLY A 116 -2.25 16.95 -2.04
CA GLY A 116 -3.71 17.02 -2.15
C GLY A 116 -4.38 18.02 -1.21
N TYR A 117 -3.61 18.92 -0.60
CA TYR A 117 -4.13 20.08 0.13
C TYR A 117 -3.79 21.38 -0.61
N SER A 118 -4.53 22.44 -0.31
CA SER A 118 -4.29 23.79 -0.84
C SER A 118 -2.94 24.39 -0.43
N THR A 119 -2.24 23.76 0.52
CA THR A 119 -0.90 24.16 0.97
C THR A 119 0.20 23.27 0.38
N CYS A 120 -0.09 22.49 -0.67
CA CYS A 120 0.90 21.62 -1.28
C CYS A 120 2.14 22.38 -1.73
N ARG A 121 3.31 21.83 -1.37
CA ARG A 121 4.64 22.29 -1.78
C ARG A 121 5.41 21.13 -2.38
N VAL A 122 6.04 21.39 -3.52
CA VAL A 122 6.88 20.43 -4.23
C VAL A 122 8.31 20.94 -4.21
N TYR A 123 9.22 20.10 -3.74
CA TYR A 123 10.66 20.35 -3.76
C TYR A 123 11.32 19.38 -4.73
N GLU A 124 12.36 19.83 -5.43
CA GLU A 124 13.18 18.99 -6.28
C GLU A 124 14.54 18.71 -5.62
N ALA A 125 15.00 17.46 -5.71
CA ALA A 125 16.31 17.02 -5.27
C ALA A 125 16.99 16.21 -6.38
N ARG A 126 18.30 16.42 -6.53
CA ARG A 126 19.18 15.75 -7.49
C ARG A 126 20.35 15.12 -6.73
#